data_AF-A0A524NDZ8-F1
#
_entry.id   AF-A0A524NDZ8-F1
#
_cell.length_a   1.000
_cell.length_b   1.000
_cell.length_c   1.000
_cell.angle_alpha   90.00
_cell.angle_beta   90.00
_cell.angle_gamma   90.00
#
_symmetry.space_group_name_H-M   'P 1'
#
loop_
_entity.id
_entity.type
_entity.pdbx_description
1 polymer ?
#
loop_
_entity_poly.entity_id
_entity_poly.type
_entity_poly.pdbx_seq_one_letter_code
_entity_poly.pdbx_strand_id
1 'polypeptide(L)'
;MHHNQVQNPPSAAYWLSMIGGVLALLGGLLLIIAGAVAGVFTFGFGFAVIGGLGIWITICSLVVIIAASKLKSDPFEHSKWGAIILVFSLIGSWSLLNFIGGILALVYKPLPVGAQPQYGQPQQFGPPPQQAYTQPPAQPMTKVCPQCARIVQANERFCPNCGKQID
;
A
#
# COMPACT_ATOMS: atom_id res chain seq x y z
N MET A 1 13.96 8.20 21.27
CA MET A 1 14.01 8.34 19.80
C MET A 1 12.72 7.76 19.24
N HIS A 2 11.67 8.57 19.17
CA HIS A 2 10.40 8.15 18.61
C HIS A 2 10.63 7.91 17.12
N HIS A 3 10.77 6.65 16.75
CA HIS A 3 10.72 6.29 15.36
C HIS A 3 9.33 6.73 14.90
N ASN A 4 9.28 7.63 13.92
CA ASN A 4 8.09 7.92 13.16
C ASN A 4 7.73 6.66 12.37
N GLN A 5 7.25 5.64 13.09
CA GLN A 5 6.84 4.39 12.53
C GLN A 5 5.63 4.71 11.66
N VAL A 6 5.72 4.40 10.38
CA VAL A 6 4.57 4.42 9.47
C VAL A 6 3.96 3.03 9.53
N GLN A 7 2.64 2.95 9.63
CA GLN A 7 1.96 1.64 9.74
C GLN A 7 2.10 0.81 8.44
N ASN A 8 2.31 1.51 7.32
CA ASN A 8 2.61 0.97 6.00
C ASN A 8 3.96 1.56 5.58
N PRO A 9 5.08 0.80 5.62
CA PRO A 9 6.32 1.26 5.03
C PRO A 9 6.24 1.18 3.48
N PRO A 10 6.85 2.13 2.74
CA PRO A 10 6.86 2.14 1.28
C PRO A 10 7.82 1.08 0.70
N SER A 11 7.61 -0.19 1.06
CA SER A 11 8.47 -1.31 0.70
C SER A 11 8.43 -1.56 -0.82
N ALA A 12 7.25 -1.50 -1.44
CA ALA A 12 7.12 -1.71 -2.89
C ALA A 12 7.91 -0.68 -3.71
N ALA A 13 7.76 0.62 -3.39
CA ALA A 13 8.49 1.69 -4.10
C ALA A 13 10.01 1.58 -3.89
N TYR A 14 10.43 1.25 -2.67
CA TYR A 14 11.84 1.02 -2.34
C TYR A 14 12.45 -0.13 -3.15
N TRP A 15 11.84 -1.32 -3.11
CA TRP A 15 12.37 -2.51 -3.81
C TRP A 15 12.41 -2.31 -5.32
N LEU A 16 11.36 -1.73 -5.91
CA LEU A 16 11.31 -1.46 -7.36
C LEU A 16 12.43 -0.51 -7.79
N SER A 17 12.67 0.56 -7.03
CA SER A 17 13.75 1.52 -7.31
C SER A 17 15.14 0.94 -7.05
N MET A 18 15.27 0.05 -6.06
CA MET A 18 16.54 -0.59 -5.73
C MET A 18 16.94 -1.60 -6.81
N ILE A 19 16.00 -2.44 -7.26
CA ILE A 19 16.20 -3.39 -8.37
C ILE A 19 16.49 -2.63 -9.67
N GLY A 20 15.71 -1.60 -9.99
CA GLY A 20 15.92 -0.79 -11.19
C GLY A 20 17.27 -0.06 -11.18
N GLY A 21 17.70 0.46 -10.03
CA GLY A 21 19.02 1.07 -9.84
C GLY A 21 20.17 0.09 -10.02
N VAL A 22 20.08 -1.12 -9.47
CA VAL A 22 21.10 -2.16 -9.61
C VAL A 22 21.20 -2.63 -11.08
N LEU A 23 20.08 -2.85 -11.76
CA LEU A 23 20.09 -3.24 -13.17
C LEU A 23 20.69 -2.14 -14.06
N ALA A 24 20.36 -0.88 -13.80
CA ALA A 24 20.94 0.25 -14.52
C ALA A 24 22.44 0.40 -14.25
N LEU A 25 22.90 0.12 -13.03
CA LEU A 25 24.32 0.10 -12.68
C LEU A 25 25.07 -0.99 -13.44
N LEU A 26 24.53 -2.21 -13.48
CA LEU A 26 25.11 -3.33 -14.23
C LEU A 26 25.15 -3.03 -15.74
N GLY A 27 24.07 -2.48 -16.29
CA GLY A 27 24.00 -2.07 -17.69
C GLY A 27 25.01 -0.96 -18.03
N GLY A 28 25.15 0.04 -17.16
CA GLY A 28 26.13 1.12 -17.31
C GLY A 28 27.57 0.61 -17.25
N LEU A 29 27.89 -0.29 -16.32
CA LEU A 29 29.20 -0.93 -16.23
C LEU A 29 29.53 -1.74 -17.50
N LEU A 30 28.55 -2.50 -18.00
CA LEU A 30 28.71 -3.26 -19.24
C LEU A 30 28.95 -2.34 -20.43
N LEU A 31 28.24 -1.22 -20.52
CA LEU A 31 28.47 -0.18 -21.54
C LEU A 31 29.87 0.44 -21.44
N ILE A 32 30.39 0.67 -20.24
CA ILE A 32 31.76 1.15 -20.05
C ILE A 32 32.77 0.12 -20.59
N ILE A 33 32.58 -1.16 -20.27
CA ILE A 33 33.46 -2.24 -20.76
C ILE A 33 33.39 -2.33 -22.29
N ALA A 34 32.18 -2.36 -22.87
CA ALA A 34 31.98 -2.39 -24.31
C ALA A 34 32.56 -1.14 -25.01
N GLY A 35 32.38 0.03 -24.41
CA GLY A 35 32.94 1.30 -24.89
C GLY A 35 34.46 1.34 -24.82
N ALA A 36 35.07 0.75 -23.80
CA ALA A 36 36.52 0.60 -23.70
C ALA A 36 37.05 -0.32 -24.81
N VAL A 37 36.42 -1.47 -25.03
CA VAL A 37 36.79 -2.41 -26.11
C VAL A 37 36.62 -1.74 -27.48
N ALA A 38 35.46 -1.12 -27.76
CA ALA A 38 35.21 -0.39 -28.99
C ALA A 38 36.22 0.76 -29.18
N GLY A 39 36.57 1.46 -28.10
CA GLY A 39 37.59 2.52 -28.10
C GLY A 39 38.95 2.05 -28.60
N VAL A 40 39.36 0.81 -28.33
CA VAL A 40 40.62 0.25 -28.86
C VAL A 40 40.57 0.15 -30.40
N PHE A 41 39.42 -0.25 -30.97
CA PHE A 41 39.26 -0.42 -32.41
C PHE A 41 38.96 0.89 -33.15
N THR A 42 38.39 1.89 -32.49
CA THR A 42 37.95 3.15 -33.10
C THR A 42 38.81 4.36 -32.69
N PHE A 43 40.07 4.15 -32.29
CA PHE A 43 40.97 5.22 -31.85
C PHE A 43 40.37 6.16 -30.77
N GLY A 44 39.73 5.58 -29.75
CA GLY A 44 39.19 6.30 -28.59
C GLY A 44 37.78 6.90 -28.79
N PHE A 45 37.29 7.01 -30.03
CA PHE A 45 35.96 7.58 -30.29
C PHE A 45 34.81 6.75 -29.66
N GLY A 46 34.92 5.43 -29.72
CA GLY A 46 33.99 4.50 -29.07
C GLY A 46 33.92 4.66 -27.55
N PHE A 47 35.04 4.99 -26.89
CA PHE A 47 35.03 5.27 -25.46
C PHE A 47 34.40 6.64 -25.15
N ALA A 48 34.69 7.67 -25.95
CA ALA A 48 34.12 9.00 -25.76
C ALA A 48 32.57 8.99 -25.86
N VAL A 49 32.02 8.22 -26.79
CA VAL A 49 30.56 8.16 -27.00
C VAL A 49 29.91 7.10 -26.11
N ILE A 50 30.33 5.84 -26.21
CA ILE A 50 29.68 4.70 -25.52
C ILE A 50 30.12 4.63 -24.06
N GLY A 51 31.42 4.80 -23.81
CA GLY A 51 31.96 4.85 -22.44
C GLY A 51 31.47 6.07 -21.67
N GLY A 52 31.39 7.24 -22.32
CA GLY A 52 30.83 8.47 -21.74
C GLY A 52 29.36 8.31 -21.32
N LEU A 53 28.53 7.73 -22.18
CA LEU A 53 27.14 7.39 -21.84
C LEU A 53 27.07 6.36 -20.70
N GLY A 54 27.95 5.36 -20.69
CA GLY A 54 28.04 4.39 -19.59
C GLY A 54 28.39 5.04 -18.24
N ILE A 55 29.34 5.97 -18.21
CA ILE A 55 29.71 6.74 -17.01
C ILE A 55 28.53 7.59 -16.53
N TRP A 56 27.84 8.28 -17.44
CA TRP A 56 26.63 9.04 -17.10
C TRP A 56 25.56 8.15 -16.45
N ILE A 57 25.26 7.00 -17.06
CA ILE A 57 24.25 6.04 -16.57
C ILE A 57 24.63 5.47 -15.20
N THR A 58 25.92 5.17 -14.97
CA THR A 58 26.38 4.67 -13.66
C THR A 58 26.23 5.72 -12.56
N ILE A 59 26.56 6.99 -12.84
CA ILE A 59 26.37 8.10 -11.89
C ILE A 59 24.88 8.27 -11.55
N CYS A 60 23.99 8.30 -12.54
CA CYS A 60 22.54 8.38 -12.30
C CYS A 60 22.03 7.19 -11.46
N SER A 61 22.55 5.99 -11.71
CA SER A 61 22.16 4.79 -10.98
C SER A 61 22.55 4.83 -9.49
N LEU A 62 23.74 5.35 -9.16
CA LEU A 62 24.14 5.57 -7.77
C LEU A 62 23.23 6.56 -7.06
N VAL A 63 22.89 7.68 -7.72
CA VAL A 63 21.98 8.69 -7.14
C VAL A 63 20.61 8.07 -6.83
N VAL A 64 20.06 7.26 -7.73
CA VAL A 64 18.78 6.56 -7.52
C VAL A 64 18.85 5.59 -6.33
N ILE A 65 19.93 4.82 -6.19
CA ILE A 65 20.11 3.88 -5.05
C ILE A 65 20.18 4.63 -3.72
N ILE A 66 20.88 5.76 -3.67
CA ILE A 66 20.98 6.61 -2.47
C ILE A 66 19.60 7.22 -2.14
N ALA A 67 18.91 7.75 -3.14
CA ALA A 67 17.58 8.34 -2.98
C ALA A 67 16.55 7.31 -2.48
N ALA A 68 16.57 6.08 -3.01
CA ALA A 68 15.72 5.00 -2.54
C ALA A 68 16.00 4.64 -1.08
N SER A 69 17.28 4.58 -0.70
CA SER A 69 17.69 4.31 0.68
C SER A 69 17.20 5.40 1.64
N LYS A 70 17.26 6.67 1.22
CA LYS A 70 16.75 7.81 1.99
C LYS A 70 15.22 7.86 2.07
N LEU A 71 14.52 7.42 1.03
CA LEU A 71 13.07 7.27 1.06
C LEU A 71 12.59 6.26 2.11
N LYS A 72 13.42 5.26 2.43
CA LYS A 72 13.13 4.28 3.49
C LYS A 72 13.41 4.84 4.90
N SER A 73 14.44 5.66 5.07
CA SER A 73 14.76 6.26 6.38
C SER A 73 13.79 7.36 6.78
N ASP A 74 13.32 8.17 5.81
CA ASP A 74 12.55 9.39 6.06
C ASP A 74 11.22 9.40 5.29
N PRO A 75 10.18 8.71 5.79
CA PRO A 75 8.92 8.50 5.04
C PRO A 75 8.07 9.75 4.87
N PHE A 76 8.29 10.82 5.67
CA PHE A 76 7.55 12.07 5.53
C PHE A 76 8.05 12.97 4.39
N GLU A 77 9.29 12.77 3.95
CA GLU A 77 9.87 13.50 2.82
C GLU A 77 9.83 12.68 1.52
N HIS A 78 8.93 11.69 1.43
CA HIS A 78 8.81 10.78 0.28
C HIS A 78 8.68 11.52 -1.05
N SER A 79 8.02 12.69 -1.10
CA SER A 79 7.86 13.49 -2.31
C SER A 79 9.18 14.04 -2.85
N LYS A 80 10.10 14.48 -1.98
CA LYS A 80 11.40 15.04 -2.39
C LYS A 80 12.28 13.94 -3.00
N TRP A 81 12.40 12.81 -2.29
CA TRP A 81 13.23 11.69 -2.72
C TRP A 81 12.63 10.95 -3.94
N GLY A 82 11.31 10.82 -4.01
CA GLY A 82 10.61 10.27 -5.18
C GLY A 82 10.74 11.13 -6.44
N ALA A 83 10.69 12.46 -6.31
CA ALA A 83 10.92 13.38 -7.43
C ALA A 83 12.34 13.28 -7.98
N ILE A 84 13.36 13.16 -7.11
CA ILE A 84 14.75 12.92 -7.54
C ILE A 84 14.84 11.64 -8.39
N ILE A 85 14.27 10.53 -7.91
CA ILE A 85 14.28 9.25 -8.66
C ILE A 85 13.62 9.39 -10.04
N LEU A 86 12.52 10.14 -10.14
CA LEU A 86 11.88 10.39 -11.45
C LEU A 86 12.72 11.23 -12.39
N VAL A 87 13.27 12.35 -11.92
CA VAL A 87 14.08 13.26 -12.75
C VAL A 87 15.32 12.53 -13.28
N PHE A 88 16.04 11.81 -12.42
CA PHE A 88 17.23 11.07 -12.83
C PHE A 88 16.91 9.88 -13.75
N SER A 89 15.70 9.32 -13.70
CA SER A 89 15.28 8.26 -14.63
C SER A 89 14.93 8.78 -16.02
N LEU A 90 14.36 9.98 -16.11
CA LEU A 90 14.01 10.62 -17.38
C LEU A 90 15.25 11.15 -18.12
N ILE A 91 16.27 11.60 -17.39
CA ILE A 91 17.49 12.19 -17.97
C ILE A 91 18.60 11.14 -18.15
N GLY A 92 18.60 10.09 -17.32
CA GLY A 92 19.67 9.11 -17.26
C GLY A 92 19.42 7.88 -18.13
N SER A 93 18.70 6.91 -17.57
CA SER A 93 18.68 5.53 -18.08
C SER A 93 17.38 5.09 -18.75
N TRP A 94 16.37 5.98 -18.85
CA TRP A 94 15.02 5.66 -19.37
C TRP A 94 14.44 4.35 -18.81
N SER A 95 14.87 3.97 -17.61
CA SER A 95 14.55 2.67 -17.05
C SER A 95 13.13 2.70 -16.51
N LEU A 96 12.25 1.91 -17.13
CA LEU A 96 10.83 1.82 -16.76
C LEU A 96 10.65 1.44 -15.29
N LEU A 97 11.53 0.61 -14.74
CA LEU A 97 11.49 0.18 -13.34
C LEU A 97 11.69 1.35 -12.37
N ASN A 98 12.65 2.24 -12.67
CA ASN A 98 12.90 3.41 -11.84
C ASN A 98 11.81 4.47 -12.02
N PHE A 99 11.23 4.56 -13.22
CA PHE A 99 10.08 5.42 -13.48
C PHE A 99 8.85 4.99 -12.67
N ILE A 100 8.51 3.70 -12.73
CA ILE A 100 7.43 3.12 -11.94
C ILE A 100 7.71 3.30 -10.45
N GLY A 101 8.91 2.98 -9.98
CA GLY A 101 9.34 3.18 -8.59
C GLY A 101 9.18 4.64 -8.11
N GLY A 102 9.58 5.61 -8.93
CA GLY A 102 9.44 7.04 -8.62
C GLY A 102 7.98 7.53 -8.60
N ILE A 103 7.11 7.04 -9.50
CA ILE A 103 5.68 7.35 -9.46
C ILE A 103 5.04 6.79 -8.19
N LEU A 104 5.31 5.52 -7.84
CA LEU A 104 4.76 4.93 -6.61
C LEU A 104 5.21 5.70 -5.36
N ALA A 105 6.45 6.21 -5.34
CA ALA A 105 6.96 7.05 -4.26
C ALA A 105 6.22 8.41 -4.13
N LEU A 106 5.78 9.00 -5.24
CA LEU A 106 5.00 10.25 -5.24
C LEU A 106 3.54 10.04 -4.81
N VAL A 107 2.92 8.93 -5.22
CA VAL A 107 1.52 8.60 -4.89
C VAL A 107 1.39 8.03 -3.48
N TYR A 108 2.46 7.46 -2.94
CA TYR A 108 2.51 6.91 -1.59
C TYR A 108 2.07 7.96 -0.55
N LYS A 109 1.09 7.59 0.28
CA LYS A 109 0.57 8.40 1.39
C LYS A 109 1.05 7.81 2.71
N PRO A 110 1.99 8.45 3.43
CA PRO A 110 2.46 7.95 4.72
C PRO A 110 1.34 8.06 5.76
N LEU A 111 1.08 6.96 6.46
CA LEU A 111 0.10 6.92 7.55
C LEU A 111 0.81 6.84 8.89
N PRO A 112 0.62 7.83 9.78
CA PRO A 112 1.18 7.79 11.13
C PRO A 112 0.54 6.64 11.92
N VAL A 113 1.32 5.96 12.79
CA VAL A 113 0.78 4.91 13.68
C VAL A 113 -0.42 5.46 14.47
N GLY A 114 -1.57 4.79 14.35
CA GLY A 114 -2.82 5.17 15.02
C GLY A 114 -3.86 5.78 14.08
N ALA A 115 -3.46 6.28 12.90
CA ALA A 115 -4.39 6.62 11.84
C ALA A 115 -4.71 5.35 11.05
N GLN A 116 -5.95 4.83 11.18
CA GLN A 116 -6.40 3.71 10.36
C GLN A 116 -6.44 4.16 8.89
N PRO A 117 -5.77 3.44 8.00
CA PRO A 117 -5.84 3.74 6.60
C PRO A 117 -7.16 3.30 5.98
N GLN A 118 -7.92 4.27 5.48
CA GLN A 118 -9.05 4.00 4.59
C GLN A 118 -8.53 3.74 3.17
N TYR A 119 -7.78 2.66 3.00
CA TYR A 119 -7.62 2.06 1.67
C TYR A 119 -8.94 1.35 1.38
N GLY A 120 -9.52 1.55 0.19
CA GLY A 120 -10.57 0.67 -0.29
C GLY A 120 -10.02 -0.76 -0.26
N GLN A 121 -10.43 -1.54 0.74
CA GLN A 121 -9.95 -2.89 0.90
C GLN A 121 -10.33 -3.66 -0.38
N PRO A 122 -9.43 -4.45 -0.98
CA PRO A 122 -9.88 -5.45 -1.94
C PRO A 122 -10.93 -6.24 -1.20
N GLN A 123 -12.17 -6.19 -1.70
CA GLN A 123 -13.28 -6.87 -1.06
C GLN A 123 -12.94 -8.35 -1.06
N GLN A 124 -12.40 -8.82 0.06
CA GLN A 124 -12.50 -10.21 0.41
C GLN A 124 -14.01 -10.42 0.46
N PHE A 125 -14.52 -11.07 -0.59
CA PHE A 125 -15.88 -11.55 -0.67
C PHE A 125 -16.02 -12.55 0.46
N GLY A 126 -16.19 -12.02 1.67
CA GLY A 126 -16.73 -12.76 2.78
C GLY A 126 -18.11 -13.25 2.36
N PRO A 127 -18.61 -14.33 2.98
CA PRO A 127 -20.00 -14.71 2.79
C PRO A 127 -20.85 -13.44 2.91
N PRO A 128 -21.80 -13.22 1.97
CA PRO A 128 -22.57 -11.99 1.88
C PRO A 128 -22.99 -11.60 3.29
N PRO A 129 -22.88 -10.32 3.70
CA PRO A 129 -23.34 -9.90 5.01
C PRO A 129 -24.73 -10.48 5.13
N GLN A 130 -24.87 -11.45 6.05
CA GLN A 130 -26.16 -11.93 6.45
C GLN A 130 -26.82 -10.64 6.88
N GLN A 131 -27.70 -10.12 6.02
CA GLN A 131 -28.66 -9.13 6.42
C GLN A 131 -29.24 -9.79 7.65
N ALA A 132 -28.86 -9.28 8.82
CA ALA A 132 -29.63 -9.51 10.00
C ALA A 132 -30.98 -8.98 9.56
N TYR A 133 -31.81 -9.89 9.06
CA TYR A 133 -33.23 -9.76 9.11
C TYR A 133 -33.43 -9.37 10.56
N THR A 134 -33.62 -8.07 10.78
CA THR A 134 -34.28 -7.57 11.95
C THR A 134 -35.65 -8.22 11.85
N GLN A 135 -35.69 -9.46 12.33
CA GLN A 135 -36.90 -10.14 12.70
C GLN A 135 -37.63 -9.10 13.55
N PRO A 136 -38.83 -8.65 13.15
CA PRO A 136 -39.63 -7.78 13.99
C PRO A 136 -39.58 -8.40 15.37
N PRO A 137 -39.18 -7.67 16.43
CA PRO A 137 -39.06 -8.25 17.76
C PRO A 137 -40.33 -9.05 17.99
N ALA A 138 -40.18 -10.37 18.18
CA ALA A 138 -41.30 -11.25 18.41
C ALA A 138 -42.05 -10.62 19.57
N GLN A 139 -43.15 -9.94 19.26
CA GLN A 139 -43.91 -9.25 20.29
C GLN A 139 -44.28 -10.35 21.25
N PRO A 140 -43.93 -10.23 22.54
CA PRO A 140 -44.39 -11.19 23.52
C PRO A 140 -45.90 -11.16 23.39
N MET A 141 -46.47 -12.23 22.82
CA MET A 141 -47.90 -12.39 22.73
C MET A 141 -48.35 -12.32 24.19
N THR A 142 -49.01 -11.23 24.54
CA THR A 142 -49.50 -11.02 25.89
C THR A 142 -51.00 -11.12 25.79
N LYS A 143 -51.56 -12.06 26.54
CA LYS A 143 -53.01 -12.29 26.62
C LYS A 143 -53.54 -11.48 27.79
N VAL A 144 -54.73 -10.88 27.64
CA VAL A 144 -55.40 -10.21 28.76
C VAL A 144 -56.25 -11.24 29.50
N CYS A 145 -56.10 -11.31 30.82
CA CYS A 145 -56.90 -12.22 31.64
C CYS A 145 -58.37 -11.74 31.68
N PRO A 146 -59.36 -12.59 31.35
CA PRO A 146 -60.77 -12.21 31.31
C PRO A 146 -61.42 -12.03 32.69
N GLN A 147 -60.69 -12.23 33.80
CA GLN A 147 -61.23 -12.03 35.16
C GLN A 147 -60.65 -10.82 35.89
N CYS A 148 -59.35 -10.57 35.77
CA CYS A 148 -58.70 -9.45 36.46
C CYS A 148 -58.20 -8.36 35.50
N ALA A 149 -58.46 -8.50 34.19
CA ALA A 149 -58.09 -7.57 33.12
C ALA A 149 -56.58 -7.23 33.05
N ARG A 150 -55.73 -8.03 33.70
CA ARG A 150 -54.27 -7.85 33.66
C ARG A 150 -53.66 -8.54 32.44
N ILE A 151 -52.58 -7.94 31.95
CA ILE A 151 -51.76 -8.43 30.85
C ILE A 151 -50.87 -9.56 31.39
N VAL A 152 -51.01 -10.76 30.82
CA VAL A 152 -50.31 -11.99 31.21
C VAL A 152 -49.51 -12.50 30.00
N GLN A 153 -48.36 -13.13 30.21
CA GLN A 153 -47.58 -13.67 29.09
C GLN A 153 -48.29 -14.89 28.47
N ALA A 154 -48.34 -15.00 27.14
CA ALA A 154 -49.10 -16.06 26.45
C ALA A 154 -48.64 -17.49 26.74
N ASN A 155 -47.48 -17.67 27.40
CA ASN A 155 -46.96 -19.00 27.77
C ASN A 155 -47.40 -19.44 29.18
N GLU A 156 -48.11 -18.60 29.92
CA GLU A 156 -48.63 -18.97 31.24
C GLU A 156 -50.01 -19.60 31.09
N ARG A 157 -50.21 -20.80 31.66
CA ARG A 157 -51.52 -21.49 31.66
C ARG A 157 -52.46 -20.96 32.74
N PHE A 158 -51.94 -20.25 33.74
CA PHE A 158 -52.70 -19.74 34.88
C PHE A 158 -52.32 -18.30 35.15
N CYS A 159 -53.29 -17.45 35.48
CA CYS A 159 -53.02 -16.07 35.85
C CYS A 159 -52.44 -15.98 37.27
N PRO A 160 -51.24 -15.39 37.48
CA PRO A 160 -50.60 -15.32 38.80
C PRO A 160 -51.32 -14.40 39.80
N ASN A 161 -52.28 -13.59 39.32
CA ASN A 161 -52.99 -12.64 40.16
C ASN A 161 -54.36 -13.16 40.65
N CYS A 162 -55.08 -13.94 39.83
CA CYS A 162 -56.41 -14.44 40.17
C CYS A 162 -56.53 -15.97 40.20
N GLY A 163 -55.45 -16.70 39.85
CA GLY A 163 -55.39 -18.17 39.88
C GLY A 163 -56.19 -18.90 38.79
N LYS A 164 -56.92 -18.18 37.93
CA LYS A 164 -57.74 -18.80 36.88
C LYS A 164 -56.89 -19.25 35.68
N GLN A 165 -57.25 -20.39 35.10
CA GLN A 165 -56.64 -20.90 33.87
C GLN A 165 -56.94 -19.98 32.67
N ILE A 166 -55.92 -19.67 31.88
CA ILE A 166 -55.97 -18.87 30.66
C ILE A 166 -55.57 -19.79 29.50
N ASP A 167 -56.56 -20.25 28.73
CA ASP A 167 -56.34 -21.04 27.51
C ASP A 167 -55.96 -20.16 26.29
#